data_AF-A0A661EPV4-F1
#
_entry.id   AF-A0A661EPV4-F1
#
_cell.length_a   1.000
_cell.length_b   1.000
_cell.length_c   1.000
_cell.angle_alpha   90.00
_cell.angle_beta   90.00
_cell.angle_gamma   90.00
#
_symmetry.space_group_name_H-M   'P 1'
#
loop_
_entity.id
_entity.type
_entity.pdbx_description
1 polymer ?
#
loop_
_entity_poly.entity_id
_entity_poly.type
_entity_poly.pdbx_seq_one_letter_code
_entity_poly.pdbx_strand_id
1 'polypeptide(L)'
;MCSGQSFDDQSVATKTATRTTHYSYRCDGNDESIVVTINGETGHLFSSLASQAIQRQQGSTDFAGEDVLYQPDSPPDLAPGQTATITIKGQKLKNCRNNPRVAVWEAAKLRGVSYRAIGQEPAWQLEIYTGEKFVLVTDYGKCKTSLPWTEPLIDQEQRSTRYRTQEEGGSVEITITGVNCSDSMSGEKFASKVDVRLGDNTLKGCGRALH
;
A
#
# COMPACT_ATOMS: atom_id res chain seq x y z
N MET A 1 12.26 -21.20 4.59
CA MET A 1 13.43 -21.25 3.68
C MET A 1 13.06 -20.42 2.48
N CYS A 2 13.61 -19.22 2.33
CA CYS A 2 13.50 -18.51 1.06
C CYS A 2 14.40 -19.28 0.09
N SER A 3 13.81 -19.96 -0.89
CA SER A 3 14.58 -20.67 -1.92
C SER A 3 15.40 -19.62 -2.65
N GLY A 4 16.69 -19.61 -2.34
CA GLY A 4 17.60 -18.55 -2.74
C GLY A 4 17.91 -18.63 -4.23
N GLN A 5 18.05 -17.46 -4.84
CA GLN A 5 18.97 -17.30 -5.95
C GLN A 5 19.94 -16.19 -5.60
N SER A 6 21.21 -16.60 -5.51
CA SER A 6 22.38 -15.75 -5.59
C SER A 6 22.41 -15.14 -6.98
N PHE A 7 22.16 -13.84 -7.09
CA PHE A 7 22.53 -13.07 -8.26
C PHE A 7 23.96 -12.55 -8.02
N ASP A 8 24.94 -13.21 -8.64
CA ASP A 8 26.20 -12.56 -8.97
C ASP A 8 25.88 -11.43 -9.96
N ASP A 9 26.11 -10.17 -9.59
CA ASP A 9 26.26 -9.11 -10.58
C ASP A 9 27.27 -8.05 -10.14
N GLN A 10 28.08 -7.69 -11.11
CA GLN A 10 29.23 -6.82 -11.04
C GLN A 10 28.82 -5.36 -10.80
N SER A 11 29.79 -4.59 -10.34
CA SER A 11 29.75 -3.16 -10.08
C SER A 11 28.98 -2.32 -11.12
N VAL A 12 27.95 -1.63 -10.68
CA VAL A 12 27.42 -0.41 -11.33
C VAL A 12 27.17 0.63 -10.24
N ALA A 13 27.65 1.85 -10.48
CA ALA A 13 27.59 2.98 -9.55
C ALA A 13 26.18 3.17 -8.93
N THR A 14 26.14 3.25 -7.60
CA THR A 14 24.94 3.44 -6.79
C THR A 14 24.36 4.83 -7.04
N LYS A 15 23.47 4.95 -8.04
CA LYS A 15 22.46 6.01 -8.06
C LYS A 15 21.57 5.75 -6.85
N THR A 16 21.65 6.61 -5.82
CA THR A 16 20.81 6.49 -4.63
C THR A 16 19.35 6.38 -5.07
N ALA A 17 18.77 5.19 -4.94
CA ALA A 17 17.40 4.95 -5.36
C ALA A 17 16.49 5.84 -4.51
N THR A 18 15.84 6.81 -5.16
CA THR A 18 14.91 7.71 -4.51
C THR A 18 13.73 6.90 -3.98
N ARG A 19 13.52 6.93 -2.65
CA ARG A 19 12.46 6.14 -2.01
C ARG A 19 11.13 6.85 -2.24
N THR A 20 10.22 6.18 -2.94
CA THR A 20 8.84 6.67 -3.03
C THR A 20 8.18 6.60 -1.66
N THR A 21 7.66 7.73 -1.19
CA THR A 21 6.99 7.85 0.10
C THR A 21 5.55 8.27 -0.11
N HIS A 22 4.64 7.63 0.60
CA HIS A 22 3.21 7.90 0.52
C HIS A 22 2.71 8.44 1.85
N TYR A 23 1.89 9.48 1.77
CA TYR A 23 1.25 10.14 2.90
C TYR A 23 -0.25 10.13 2.69
N SER A 24 -0.99 10.03 3.78
CA SER A 24 -2.44 10.19 3.77
C SER A 24 -2.79 11.21 4.82
N TYR A 25 -3.28 12.36 4.39
CA TYR A 25 -3.62 13.47 5.26
C TYR A 25 -5.12 13.55 5.47
N ARG A 26 -5.53 13.77 6.73
CA ARG A 26 -6.89 14.19 7.06
C ARG A 26 -6.84 15.61 7.60
N CYS A 27 -7.60 16.51 6.98
CA CYS A 27 -7.60 17.94 7.28
C CYS A 27 -8.90 18.35 7.97
N ASP A 28 -8.87 19.48 8.68
CA ASP A 28 -10.08 20.01 9.29
C ASP A 28 -11.13 20.38 8.23
N GLY A 29 -12.38 20.00 8.46
CA GLY A 29 -13.48 20.25 7.53
C GLY A 29 -13.44 19.40 6.25
N ASN A 30 -12.56 18.40 6.17
CA ASN A 30 -12.54 17.41 5.09
C ASN A 30 -12.46 15.99 5.68
N ASP A 31 -13.54 15.23 5.51
CA ASP A 31 -13.62 13.85 5.99
C ASP A 31 -12.84 12.88 5.08
N GLU A 32 -12.56 13.28 3.84
CA GLU A 32 -11.81 12.48 2.90
C GLU A 32 -10.29 12.61 3.09
N SER A 33 -9.59 11.51 2.82
CA SER A 33 -8.13 11.50 2.88
C SER A 33 -7.53 12.11 1.62
N ILE A 34 -6.52 12.96 1.80
CA ILE A 34 -5.70 13.49 0.72
C ILE A 34 -4.41 12.70 0.66
N VAL A 35 -4.15 12.07 -0.48
CA VAL A 35 -2.99 11.21 -0.68
C VAL A 35 -1.90 12.00 -1.38
N VAL A 36 -0.72 12.03 -0.79
CA VAL A 36 0.46 12.66 -1.39
C VAL A 36 1.53 11.60 -1.58
N THR A 37 2.00 11.44 -2.82
CA THR A 37 3.10 10.56 -3.16
C THR A 37 4.30 11.40 -3.56
N ILE A 38 5.44 11.21 -2.90
CA ILE A 38 6.69 11.92 -3.17
C ILE A 38 7.73 10.94 -3.69
N ASN A 39 8.42 11.34 -4.74
CA ASN A 39 9.56 10.67 -5.33
C ASN A 39 10.66 11.72 -5.58
N GLY A 40 11.41 12.02 -4.52
CA GLY A 40 12.49 13.01 -4.51
C GLY A 40 11.97 14.43 -4.72
N GLU A 41 12.26 14.99 -5.89
CA GLU A 41 11.86 16.34 -6.27
C GLU A 41 10.45 16.40 -6.90
N THR A 42 9.90 15.24 -7.23
CA THR A 42 8.61 15.13 -7.90
C THR A 42 7.59 14.48 -6.97
N GLY A 43 6.32 14.70 -7.24
CA GLY A 43 5.25 14.01 -6.53
C GLY A 43 3.92 14.08 -7.26
N HIS A 44 2.92 13.50 -6.63
CA HIS A 44 1.53 13.56 -7.07
C HIS A 44 0.62 13.72 -5.86
N LEU A 45 -0.32 14.67 -5.94
CA LEU A 45 -1.39 14.83 -4.96
C LEU A 45 -2.69 14.30 -5.56
N PHE A 46 -3.38 13.46 -4.79
CA PHE A 46 -4.67 12.90 -5.14
C PHE A 46 -5.70 13.14 -4.02
N SER A 47 -6.88 13.59 -4.40
CA SER A 47 -8.06 13.82 -3.56
C SER A 47 -9.30 13.82 -4.47
N SER A 48 -10.51 13.88 -3.90
CA SER A 48 -11.73 14.10 -4.70
C SER A 48 -11.76 15.44 -5.43
N LEU A 49 -11.02 16.45 -4.94
CA LEU A 49 -11.04 17.82 -5.47
C LEU A 49 -9.98 18.06 -6.55
N ALA A 50 -8.87 17.31 -6.49
CA ALA A 50 -7.73 17.45 -7.40
C ALA A 50 -6.90 16.16 -7.48
N SER A 51 -6.40 15.90 -8.70
CA SER A 51 -5.42 14.84 -9.02
C SER A 51 -4.37 15.45 -9.93
N GLN A 52 -3.21 15.83 -9.38
CA GLN A 52 -2.19 16.59 -10.12
C GLN A 52 -0.77 16.20 -9.71
N ALA A 53 0.14 16.28 -10.68
CA ALA A 53 1.57 16.24 -10.40
C ALA A 53 2.00 17.51 -9.65
N ILE A 54 2.93 17.35 -8.71
CA ILE A 54 3.51 18.44 -7.92
C ILE A 54 5.04 18.35 -7.99
N GLN A 55 5.72 19.49 -7.90
CA GLN A 55 7.17 19.59 -7.99
C GLN A 55 7.72 20.42 -6.83
N ARG A 56 8.85 19.99 -6.26
CA ARG A 56 9.50 20.70 -5.17
C ARG A 56 9.88 22.10 -5.61
N GLN A 57 9.58 23.07 -4.77
CA GLN A 57 10.00 24.45 -4.96
C GLN A 57 11.48 24.61 -4.60
N GLN A 58 12.23 25.36 -5.40
CA GLN A 58 13.67 25.52 -5.23
C GLN A 58 14.01 26.06 -3.84
N GLY A 59 14.88 25.35 -3.10
CA GLY A 59 15.30 25.76 -1.75
C GLY A 59 14.21 25.64 -0.68
N SER A 60 13.11 24.93 -0.96
CA SER A 60 11.98 24.76 -0.04
C SER A 60 11.62 23.27 0.14
N THR A 61 10.93 22.97 1.23
CA THR A 61 10.28 21.68 1.46
C THR A 61 8.92 21.55 0.76
N ASP A 62 8.43 22.66 0.20
CA ASP A 62 7.10 22.76 -0.39
C ASP A 62 7.07 22.17 -1.81
N PHE A 63 5.93 21.63 -2.19
CA PHE A 63 5.67 21.15 -3.54
C PHE A 63 4.47 21.89 -4.13
N ALA A 64 4.58 22.32 -5.37
CA ALA A 64 3.51 23.01 -6.08
C ALA A 64 3.11 22.29 -7.37
N GLY A 65 1.82 22.33 -7.67
CA GLY A 65 1.23 21.99 -8.97
C GLY A 65 0.50 23.22 -9.54
N GLU A 66 -0.39 23.00 -10.50
CA GLU A 66 -1.15 24.09 -11.14
C GLU A 66 -2.07 24.80 -10.13
N ASP A 67 -2.91 24.02 -9.43
CA ASP A 67 -3.86 24.54 -8.43
C ASP A 67 -3.58 24.02 -7.02
N VAL A 68 -2.43 23.40 -6.82
CA VAL A 68 -2.10 22.67 -5.61
C VAL A 68 -0.83 23.22 -4.97
N LEU A 69 -0.86 23.47 -3.67
CA LEU A 69 0.33 23.74 -2.86
C LEU A 69 0.34 22.82 -1.65
N TYR A 70 1.37 21.98 -1.55
CA TYR A 70 1.62 21.08 -0.44
C TYR A 70 2.81 21.59 0.37
N GLN A 71 2.57 21.92 1.64
CA GLN A 71 3.57 22.46 2.55
C GLN A 71 3.68 21.53 3.77
N PRO A 72 4.58 20.54 3.74
CA PRO A 72 4.82 19.67 4.88
C PRO A 72 5.54 20.43 5.99
N ASP A 73 5.30 20.03 7.24
CA ASP A 73 5.99 20.59 8.42
C ASP A 73 7.48 20.20 8.52
N SER A 74 7.88 19.19 7.77
CA SER A 74 9.23 18.63 7.76
C SER A 74 9.55 18.04 6.38
N PRO A 75 10.84 17.98 6.00
CA PRO A 75 11.24 17.38 4.73
C PRO A 75 10.78 15.92 4.63
N PRO A 76 9.96 15.56 3.62
CA PRO A 76 9.44 14.20 3.46
C PRO A 76 10.51 13.11 3.43
N ASP A 77 11.69 13.43 2.88
CA ASP A 77 12.80 12.49 2.68
C ASP A 77 13.59 12.19 3.95
N LEU A 78 13.42 13.00 5.00
CA LEU A 78 14.16 12.87 6.27
C LEU A 78 13.28 12.32 7.40
N ALA A 79 12.03 12.79 7.48
CA ALA A 79 11.09 12.33 8.48
C ALA A 79 9.66 12.34 7.90
N PRO A 80 8.79 11.38 8.29
CA PRO A 80 7.40 11.46 7.92
C PRO A 80 6.78 12.69 8.59
N GLY A 81 6.43 13.69 7.78
CA GLY A 81 5.72 14.87 8.27
C GLY A 81 4.47 14.48 9.03
N GLN A 82 4.30 15.05 10.24
CA GLN A 82 3.15 14.76 11.07
C GLN A 82 1.96 15.60 10.64
N THR A 83 2.23 16.81 10.19
CA THR A 83 1.25 17.78 9.72
C THR A 83 1.64 18.39 8.38
N ALA A 84 0.66 18.91 7.66
CA ALA A 84 0.85 19.69 6.46
C ALA A 84 -0.19 20.80 6.36
N THR A 85 0.13 21.81 5.56
CA THR A 85 -0.85 22.73 5.01
C THR A 85 -1.02 22.38 3.54
N ILE A 86 -2.27 22.19 3.11
CA ILE A 86 -2.58 21.81 1.72
C ILE A 86 -3.53 22.84 1.16
N THR A 87 -3.18 23.45 0.02
CA THR A 87 -4.07 24.34 -0.72
C THR A 87 -4.49 23.66 -2.00
N ILE A 88 -5.79 23.62 -2.30
CA ILE A 88 -6.35 23.06 -3.53
C ILE A 88 -7.33 24.09 -4.12
N LYS A 89 -7.12 24.51 -5.38
CA LYS A 89 -7.95 25.51 -6.07
C LYS A 89 -8.15 26.79 -5.24
N GLY A 90 -7.07 27.23 -4.58
CA GLY A 90 -7.07 28.39 -3.67
C GLY A 90 -7.67 28.16 -2.28
N GLN A 91 -8.32 27.01 -2.02
CA GLN A 91 -8.85 26.69 -0.69
C GLN A 91 -7.73 26.10 0.19
N LYS A 92 -7.39 26.82 1.25
CA LYS A 92 -6.37 26.41 2.22
C LYS A 92 -6.96 25.48 3.29
N LEU A 93 -6.60 24.21 3.23
CA LEU A 93 -6.88 23.20 4.24
C LEU A 93 -5.84 23.26 5.35
N LYS A 94 -6.32 23.30 6.59
CA LYS A 94 -5.50 23.47 7.79
C LYS A 94 -5.48 22.18 8.62
N ASN A 95 -4.48 22.07 9.48
CA ASN A 95 -4.30 20.95 10.42
C ASN A 95 -4.37 19.58 9.75
N CYS A 96 -3.86 19.46 8.52
CA CYS A 96 -3.81 18.19 7.81
C CYS A 96 -2.85 17.27 8.55
N ARG A 97 -3.36 16.23 9.21
CA ARG A 97 -2.56 15.26 9.97
C ARG A 97 -2.30 14.02 9.15
N ASN A 98 -1.05 13.61 9.08
CA ASN A 98 -0.66 12.38 8.41
C ASN A 98 -1.17 11.17 9.20
N ASN A 99 -1.72 10.20 8.48
CA ASN A 99 -2.09 8.89 8.97
C ASN A 99 -1.32 7.82 8.19
N PRO A 100 -0.13 7.41 8.69
CA PRO A 100 0.70 6.42 8.02
C PRO A 100 -0.01 5.07 7.83
N ARG A 101 -0.94 4.71 8.71
CA ARG A 101 -1.70 3.46 8.59
C ARG A 101 -2.58 3.47 7.35
N VAL A 102 -3.30 4.57 7.13
CA VAL A 102 -4.16 4.76 5.95
C VAL A 102 -3.31 4.93 4.68
N ALA A 103 -2.19 5.64 4.78
CA ALA A 103 -1.28 5.88 3.65
C ALA A 103 -0.83 4.58 2.94
N VAL A 104 -0.61 3.51 3.69
CA VAL A 104 -0.23 2.21 3.12
C VAL A 104 -1.32 1.62 2.22
N TRP A 105 -2.59 1.73 2.62
CA TRP A 105 -3.73 1.20 1.86
C TRP A 105 -4.07 2.06 0.64
N GLU A 106 -4.07 3.38 0.81
CA GLU A 106 -4.30 4.32 -0.30
C GLU A 106 -3.20 4.22 -1.36
N ALA A 107 -1.94 4.09 -0.92
CA ALA A 107 -0.84 3.86 -1.84
C ALA A 107 -0.99 2.55 -2.62
N ALA A 108 -1.48 1.49 -1.99
CA ALA A 108 -1.78 0.24 -2.67
C ALA A 108 -2.87 0.44 -3.74
N LYS A 109 -3.96 1.12 -3.39
CA LYS A 109 -5.04 1.46 -4.33
C LYS A 109 -4.51 2.22 -5.55
N LEU A 110 -3.69 3.25 -5.33
CA LEU A 110 -3.09 4.04 -6.41
C LEU A 110 -2.11 3.24 -7.30
N ARG A 111 -1.52 2.16 -6.79
CA ARG A 111 -0.69 1.23 -7.57
C ARG A 111 -1.51 0.23 -8.39
N GLY A 112 -2.84 0.27 -8.33
CA GLY A 112 -3.73 -0.68 -9.01
C GLY A 112 -4.01 -1.97 -8.22
N VAL A 113 -3.67 -2.01 -6.93
CA VAL A 113 -4.04 -3.14 -6.06
C VAL A 113 -5.55 -3.11 -5.85
N SER A 114 -6.23 -4.20 -6.19
CA SER A 114 -7.68 -4.35 -6.05
C SER A 114 -8.09 -4.95 -4.70
N TYR A 115 -7.17 -5.65 -4.04
CA TYR A 115 -7.40 -6.23 -2.72
C TYR A 115 -6.09 -6.34 -1.95
N ARG A 116 -6.11 -6.02 -0.66
CA ARG A 116 -4.94 -6.12 0.22
C ARG A 116 -5.30 -6.82 1.52
N ALA A 117 -4.38 -7.64 2.02
CA ALA A 117 -4.51 -8.34 3.30
C ALA A 117 -3.20 -8.33 4.08
N ILE A 118 -3.32 -8.45 5.39
CA ILE A 118 -2.20 -8.49 6.34
C ILE A 118 -2.46 -9.54 7.42
N GLY A 119 -1.39 -10.12 7.95
CA GLY A 119 -1.44 -10.94 9.16
C GLY A 119 -0.18 -10.77 10.00
N GLN A 120 -0.28 -11.14 11.27
CA GLN A 120 0.70 -10.75 12.30
C GLN A 120 1.59 -11.90 12.77
N GLU A 121 1.08 -13.13 12.78
CA GLU A 121 1.79 -14.28 13.34
C GLU A 121 1.81 -15.46 12.36
N PRO A 122 2.92 -15.66 11.61
CA PRO A 122 4.03 -14.71 11.41
C PRO A 122 3.59 -13.46 10.61
N ALA A 123 4.42 -12.42 10.55
CA ALA A 123 4.06 -11.20 9.81
C ALA A 123 4.08 -11.43 8.28
N TRP A 124 2.97 -11.10 7.62
CA TRP A 124 2.84 -11.20 6.16
C TRP A 124 1.88 -10.15 5.59
N GLN A 125 2.01 -9.88 4.29
CA GLN A 125 1.06 -9.07 3.52
C GLN A 125 0.82 -9.68 2.14
N LEU A 126 -0.39 -9.51 1.63
CA LEU A 126 -0.80 -9.91 0.29
C LEU A 126 -1.40 -8.70 -0.43
N GLU A 127 -0.96 -8.47 -1.66
CA GLU A 127 -1.60 -7.56 -2.61
C GLU A 127 -2.08 -8.37 -3.82
N ILE A 128 -3.31 -8.12 -4.24
CA ILE A 128 -3.92 -8.74 -5.42
C ILE A 128 -4.09 -7.67 -6.48
N TYR A 129 -3.58 -7.96 -7.67
CA TYR A 129 -3.77 -7.17 -8.88
C TYR A 129 -4.67 -7.98 -9.80
N THR A 130 -5.97 -7.66 -9.83
CA THR A 130 -6.98 -8.44 -10.55
C THR A 130 -6.60 -8.59 -12.02
N GLY A 131 -6.52 -9.83 -12.50
CA GLY A 131 -6.16 -10.15 -13.88
C GLY A 131 -4.66 -10.12 -14.20
N GLU A 132 -3.80 -9.76 -13.23
CA GLU A 132 -2.36 -9.61 -13.47
C GLU A 132 -1.52 -10.56 -12.62
N LYS A 133 -1.57 -10.43 -11.28
CA LYS A 133 -0.68 -11.16 -10.36
C LYS A 133 -1.12 -11.05 -8.91
N PHE A 134 -0.48 -11.87 -8.07
CA PHE A 134 -0.47 -11.69 -6.62
C PHE A 134 0.95 -11.32 -6.16
N VAL A 135 1.06 -10.47 -5.16
CA VAL A 135 2.33 -10.15 -4.50
C VAL A 135 2.20 -10.54 -3.03
N LEU A 136 2.93 -11.58 -2.64
CA LEU A 136 3.00 -12.05 -1.26
C LEU A 136 4.33 -11.62 -0.66
N VAL A 137 4.28 -11.02 0.53
CA VAL A 137 5.49 -10.69 1.30
C VAL A 137 5.41 -11.34 2.67
N THR A 138 6.43 -12.11 3.01
CA THR A 138 6.56 -12.86 4.27
C THR A 138 7.87 -12.49 4.97
N ASP A 139 8.17 -13.17 6.09
CA ASP A 139 9.43 -13.06 6.82
C ASP A 139 9.80 -11.61 7.17
N TYR A 140 8.81 -10.85 7.66
CA TYR A 140 8.97 -9.44 8.06
C TYR A 140 9.46 -8.54 6.93
N GLY A 141 9.00 -8.78 5.70
CA GLY A 141 9.35 -7.95 4.55
C GLY A 141 10.55 -8.46 3.74
N LYS A 142 11.22 -9.53 4.20
CA LYS A 142 12.45 -10.03 3.58
C LYS A 142 12.20 -10.84 2.31
N CYS A 143 11.09 -11.57 2.25
CA CYS A 143 10.81 -12.47 1.13
C CYS A 143 9.55 -11.97 0.42
N LYS A 144 9.75 -11.49 -0.82
CA LYS A 144 8.71 -10.96 -1.69
C LYS A 144 8.58 -11.86 -2.92
N THR A 145 7.43 -12.49 -3.06
CA THR A 145 7.10 -13.39 -4.14
C THR A 145 6.04 -12.77 -5.04
N SER A 146 6.25 -12.84 -6.35
CA SER A 146 5.22 -12.56 -7.35
C SER A 146 4.64 -13.89 -7.84
N LEU A 147 3.34 -14.09 -7.65
CA LEU A 147 2.63 -15.30 -8.08
C LEU A 147 1.79 -14.97 -9.32
N PRO A 148 1.71 -15.89 -10.30
CA PRO A 148 0.89 -15.68 -11.49
C PRO A 148 -0.59 -15.59 -11.13
N TRP A 149 -1.33 -14.76 -11.88
CA TRP A 149 -2.79 -14.68 -11.78
C TRP A 149 -3.44 -16.02 -12.12
N THR A 150 -4.52 -16.33 -11.40
CA THR A 150 -5.40 -17.45 -11.69
C THR A 150 -6.83 -17.02 -11.46
N GLU A 151 -7.76 -17.55 -12.26
CA GLU A 151 -9.16 -17.26 -12.08
C GLU A 151 -9.67 -17.82 -10.74
N PRO A 152 -10.50 -17.05 -10.00
CA PRO A 152 -11.01 -17.49 -8.71
C PRO A 152 -12.06 -18.58 -8.86
N LEU A 153 -12.07 -19.50 -7.90
CA LEU A 153 -13.25 -20.30 -7.58
C LEU A 153 -14.08 -19.53 -6.56
N ILE A 154 -15.28 -19.11 -6.95
CA ILE A 154 -16.19 -18.31 -6.12
C ILE A 154 -17.33 -19.18 -5.61
N ASP A 155 -17.51 -19.19 -4.30
CA ASP A 155 -18.65 -19.77 -3.61
C ASP A 155 -19.47 -18.62 -3.00
N GLN A 156 -20.61 -18.33 -3.61
CA GLN A 156 -21.49 -17.23 -3.19
C GLN A 156 -22.23 -17.56 -1.89
N GLU A 157 -22.59 -18.83 -1.65
CA GLU A 157 -23.31 -19.26 -0.44
C GLU A 157 -22.42 -19.12 0.80
N GLN A 158 -21.15 -19.53 0.68
CA GLN A 158 -20.16 -19.39 1.75
C GLN A 158 -19.48 -18.02 1.78
N ARG A 159 -19.83 -17.12 0.85
CA ARG A 159 -19.16 -15.82 0.64
C ARG A 159 -17.64 -15.97 0.62
N SER A 160 -17.16 -16.94 -0.15
CA SER A 160 -15.76 -17.35 -0.19
C SER A 160 -15.20 -17.27 -1.61
N THR A 161 -13.99 -16.75 -1.74
CA THR A 161 -13.24 -16.70 -3.00
C THR A 161 -11.90 -17.42 -2.80
N ARG A 162 -11.59 -18.37 -3.67
CA ARG A 162 -10.38 -19.17 -3.59
C ARG A 162 -9.55 -19.04 -4.86
N TYR A 163 -8.26 -18.79 -4.71
CA TYR A 163 -7.28 -18.80 -5.79
C TYR A 163 -6.30 -19.94 -5.58
N ARG A 164 -5.92 -20.63 -6.65
CA ARG A 164 -4.89 -21.67 -6.64
C ARG A 164 -3.83 -21.31 -7.65
N THR A 165 -2.69 -20.84 -7.15
CA THR A 165 -1.54 -20.44 -7.95
C THR A 165 -0.32 -21.29 -7.56
N GLN A 166 0.81 -21.08 -8.21
CA GLN A 166 2.03 -21.84 -7.99
C GLN A 166 3.24 -20.92 -7.90
N GLU A 167 4.21 -21.32 -7.09
CA GLU A 167 5.57 -20.77 -7.02
C GLU A 167 6.57 -21.90 -7.28
N GLU A 168 7.85 -21.58 -7.50
CA GLU A 168 8.94 -22.56 -7.67
C GLU A 168 8.99 -23.62 -6.54
N GLY A 169 8.49 -23.31 -5.34
CA GLY A 169 8.45 -24.21 -4.18
C GLY A 169 7.15 -24.99 -3.96
N GLY A 170 6.11 -24.82 -4.80
CA GLY A 170 4.86 -25.58 -4.70
C GLY A 170 3.59 -24.76 -4.94
N SER A 171 2.44 -25.39 -4.69
CA SER A 171 1.13 -24.74 -4.84
C SER A 171 0.84 -23.77 -3.69
N VAL A 172 0.34 -22.58 -4.04
CA VAL A 172 -0.15 -21.58 -3.10
C VAL A 172 -1.67 -21.49 -3.23
N GLU A 173 -2.37 -21.62 -2.12
CA GLU A 173 -3.82 -21.44 -2.08
C GLU A 173 -4.18 -20.21 -1.24
N ILE A 174 -4.93 -19.28 -1.82
CA ILE A 174 -5.41 -18.08 -1.15
C ILE A 174 -6.91 -18.21 -0.99
N THR A 175 -7.43 -18.15 0.24
CA THR A 175 -8.85 -18.19 0.53
C THR A 175 -9.27 -16.90 1.21
N ILE A 176 -10.24 -16.20 0.64
CA ILE A 176 -10.86 -14.99 1.19
C ILE A 176 -12.27 -15.35 1.61
N THR A 177 -12.63 -15.11 2.86
CA THR A 177 -13.97 -15.39 3.39
C THR A 177 -14.59 -14.11 3.94
N GLY A 178 -15.81 -13.79 3.50
CA GLY A 178 -16.56 -12.59 3.87
C GLY A 178 -17.12 -12.63 5.29
N VAL A 179 -16.23 -12.62 6.29
CA VAL A 179 -16.53 -12.57 7.72
C VAL A 179 -15.77 -11.41 8.37
N ASN A 180 -16.39 -10.81 9.39
CA ASN A 180 -15.76 -9.75 10.17
C ASN A 180 -14.44 -10.25 10.76
N CYS A 181 -13.37 -9.52 10.48
CA CYS A 181 -12.02 -9.80 10.97
C CYS A 181 -11.50 -8.56 11.69
N SER A 182 -10.82 -8.75 12.81
CA SER A 182 -10.20 -7.64 13.54
C SER A 182 -8.72 -7.90 13.66
N ASP A 183 -7.92 -6.89 13.36
CA ASP A 183 -6.50 -6.92 13.67
C ASP A 183 -6.32 -6.86 15.19
N SER A 184 -5.64 -7.86 15.76
CA SER A 184 -5.48 -8.05 17.21
C SER A 184 -4.67 -6.96 17.90
N MET A 185 -3.83 -6.23 17.17
CA MET A 185 -2.96 -5.20 17.73
C MET A 185 -3.56 -3.80 17.63
N SER A 186 -4.36 -3.53 16.60
CA SER A 186 -4.93 -2.22 16.33
C SER A 186 -6.43 -2.11 16.61
N GLY A 187 -7.15 -3.24 16.66
CA GLY A 187 -8.60 -3.26 16.69
C GLY A 187 -9.24 -2.83 15.36
N GLU A 188 -8.46 -2.65 14.29
CA GLU A 188 -8.98 -2.27 12.98
C GLU A 188 -9.88 -3.39 12.44
N LYS A 189 -11.07 -3.02 11.97
CA LYS A 189 -12.08 -3.94 11.45
C LYS A 189 -11.93 -4.09 9.94
N PHE A 190 -12.03 -5.32 9.49
CA PHE A 190 -11.95 -5.75 8.11
C PHE A 190 -13.18 -6.57 7.75
N ALA A 191 -13.60 -6.48 6.48
CA ALA A 191 -14.79 -7.15 5.98
C ALA A 191 -14.56 -8.64 5.66
N SER A 192 -13.30 -9.08 5.64
CA SER A 192 -12.93 -10.45 5.28
C SER A 192 -11.73 -10.98 6.05
N LYS A 193 -11.77 -12.29 6.29
CA LYS A 193 -10.63 -13.10 6.72
C LYS A 193 -9.91 -13.65 5.50
N VAL A 194 -8.59 -13.79 5.60
CA VAL A 194 -7.74 -14.36 4.54
C VAL A 194 -6.86 -15.44 5.12
N ASP A 195 -6.86 -16.60 4.47
CA ASP A 195 -5.96 -17.70 4.73
C ASP A 195 -5.08 -17.93 3.48
N VAL A 196 -3.75 -17.90 3.63
CA VAL A 196 -2.78 -18.21 2.58
C VAL A 196 -2.04 -19.49 2.96
N ARG A 197 -2.21 -20.55 2.18
CA ARG A 197 -1.57 -21.85 2.40
C ARG A 197 -0.36 -22.00 1.50
N LEU A 198 0.80 -22.23 2.11
CA LEU A 198 2.11 -22.47 1.49
C LEU A 198 2.61 -23.85 1.93
N GLY A 199 2.34 -24.88 1.11
CA GLY A 199 2.57 -26.28 1.52
C GLY A 199 1.76 -26.65 2.76
N ASP A 200 2.45 -26.93 3.86
CA ASP A 200 1.85 -27.28 5.16
C ASP A 200 1.59 -26.06 6.07
N ASN A 201 2.16 -24.90 5.73
CA ASN A 201 1.98 -23.68 6.52
C ASN A 201 0.73 -22.93 6.08
N THR A 202 -0.05 -22.44 7.04
CA THR A 202 -1.21 -21.56 6.77
C THR A 202 -1.03 -20.24 7.49
N LEU A 203 -0.92 -19.16 6.71
CA LEU A 203 -0.87 -17.80 7.18
C LEU A 203 -2.29 -17.26 7.30
N LYS A 204 -2.64 -16.69 8.45
CA LYS A 204 -3.99 -16.16 8.72
C LYS A 204 -3.94 -14.65 8.91
N GLY A 205 -4.98 -13.97 8.45
CA GLY A 205 -5.01 -12.52 8.46
C GLY A 205 -6.36 -11.93 8.08
N CYS A 206 -6.39 -10.61 8.00
CA CYS A 206 -7.55 -9.82 7.62
C CYS A 206 -7.28 -9.04 6.34
N GLY A 207 -8.31 -8.77 5.55
CA GLY A 207 -8.15 -7.99 4.32
C GLY A 207 -9.38 -7.17 3.96
N ARG A 208 -9.20 -6.32 2.96
CA ARG A 208 -10.27 -5.55 2.35
C ARG A 208 -9.98 -5.35 0.88
N ALA A 209 -11.06 -5.23 0.12
CA ALA A 209 -10.99 -4.79 -1.25
C ALA A 209 -10.68 -3.28 -1.29
N LEU A 210 -9.98 -2.88 -2.34
CA LEU A 210 -9.57 -1.52 -2.64
C LEU A 210 -10.21 -1.17 -3.97
N HIS A 211 -11.24 -0.34 -3.92
CA HIS A 211 -11.99 0.20 -5.06
C HIS A 211 -12.26 1.68 -4.82
#